data_AF-A0A3R7UWZ6-F1
#
_entry.id   AF-A0A3R7UWZ6-F1
#
_cell.length_a   1.000
_cell.length_b   1.000
_cell.length_c   1.000
_cell.angle_alpha   90.00
_cell.angle_beta   90.00
_cell.angle_gamma   90.00
#
_symmetry.space_group_name_H-M   'P 1'
#
loop_
_entity.id
_entity.type
_entity.pdbx_description
1 polymer ?
#
loop_
_entity_poly.entity_id
_entity_poly.type
_entity_poly.pdbx_seq_one_letter_code
_entity_poly.pdbx_strand_id
1 'polypeptide(L)'
;MRILIFFISFFVFKICYCQKITPNNNIQLIYPKTTIEAKKEIKNHLLLNPQKKEYFKSIIDSNYILLTEKQFLPIKKYIENYNENENYKEFLIFKKKWFLKYYNIEKLINE
;
A
#
# COMPACT_ATOMS: atom_id res chain seq x y z
N MET A 1 6.32 -54.47 5.10
CA MET A 1 5.79 -53.38 5.96
C MET A 1 6.88 -52.36 6.31
N ARG A 2 7.50 -51.67 5.32
CA ARG A 2 8.55 -50.66 5.59
C ARG A 2 8.51 -49.44 4.65
N ILE A 3 7.46 -49.33 3.82
CA ILE A 3 7.32 -48.26 2.80
C ILE A 3 6.31 -47.18 3.22
N LEU A 4 5.64 -47.34 4.37
CA LEU A 4 4.61 -46.40 4.82
C LEU A 4 5.11 -45.20 5.65
N ILE A 5 6.38 -45.19 6.07
CA ILE A 5 6.89 -44.14 6.99
C ILE A 5 7.52 -42.96 6.23
N PHE A 6 7.87 -43.13 4.94
CA PHE A 6 8.52 -42.08 4.16
C PHE A 6 7.58 -41.04 3.54
N PHE A 7 6.28 -41.34 3.43
CA PHE A 7 5.32 -40.39 2.84
C PHE A 7 4.71 -39.41 3.85
N ILE A 8 4.84 -39.68 5.15
CA ILE A 8 4.35 -38.76 6.19
C ILE A 8 5.38 -37.66 6.49
N SER A 9 6.68 -37.91 6.30
CA SER A 9 7.71 -36.87 6.51
C SER A 9 7.77 -35.83 5.38
N PHE A 10 7.35 -36.19 4.16
CA PHE A 10 7.35 -35.25 3.02
C PHE A 10 6.17 -34.27 3.04
N PHE A 11 5.08 -34.59 3.75
CA PHE A 11 3.92 -33.70 3.87
C PHE A 11 4.04 -32.67 5.01
N VAL A 12 4.86 -32.92 6.04
CA VAL A 12 5.10 -31.92 7.10
C VAL A 12 6.09 -30.83 6.65
N PHE A 13 7.00 -31.12 5.71
CA PHE A 13 7.93 -30.11 5.19
C PHE A 13 7.26 -29.05 4.30
N LYS A 14 6.08 -29.33 3.73
CA LYS A 14 5.35 -28.32 2.94
C LYS A 14 4.60 -27.29 3.80
N ILE A 15 4.46 -27.52 5.11
CA ILE A 15 3.85 -26.57 6.05
C ILE A 15 4.88 -25.56 6.59
N CYS A 16 6.17 -25.88 6.53
CA CYS A 16 7.24 -24.99 7.02
C CYS A 16 7.91 -24.11 5.94
N TYR A 17 7.54 -24.22 4.66
CA TYR A 17 8.04 -23.30 3.66
C TYR A 17 7.25 -22.00 3.67
N CYS A 18 7.81 -21.07 4.44
CA CYS A 18 7.64 -19.62 4.32
C CYS A 18 6.51 -19.00 5.15
N GLN A 19 6.46 -19.36 6.44
CA GLN A 19 6.50 -18.28 7.44
C GLN A 19 7.86 -17.57 7.34
N LYS A 20 7.96 -16.65 6.38
CA LYS A 20 8.76 -15.44 6.56
C LYS A 20 7.80 -14.29 6.29
N ILE A 21 6.99 -13.98 7.30
CA ILE A 21 6.56 -12.61 7.52
C ILE A 21 7.87 -11.86 7.68
N THR A 22 8.36 -11.26 6.60
CA THR A 22 9.54 -10.41 6.63
C THR A 22 9.24 -9.29 7.61
N PRO A 23 9.92 -9.21 8.76
CA PRO A 23 9.87 -8.00 9.54
C PRO A 23 10.74 -6.98 8.81
N ASN A 24 10.21 -5.76 8.70
CA ASN A 24 10.87 -4.53 8.26
C ASN A 24 10.60 -4.04 6.81
N ASN A 25 9.32 -3.94 6.45
CA ASN A 25 8.85 -3.07 5.35
C ASN A 25 8.55 -1.62 5.81
N ASN A 26 8.78 -1.28 7.09
CA ASN A 26 8.38 0.01 7.66
C ASN A 26 9.00 1.23 6.95
N ILE A 27 10.17 1.06 6.32
CA ILE A 27 10.89 2.13 5.62
C ILE A 27 10.19 2.52 4.29
N GLN A 28 9.32 1.67 3.72
CA GLN A 28 8.61 1.94 2.44
C GLN A 28 7.14 2.37 2.60
N LEU A 29 6.58 2.39 3.81
CA LEU A 29 5.18 2.80 4.02
C LEU A 29 5.00 4.33 4.03
N ILE A 30 6.10 5.09 3.96
CA ILE A 30 6.08 6.55 3.97
C ILE A 30 6.44 7.08 2.58
N TYR A 31 5.48 7.75 1.95
CA TYR A 31 5.68 8.55 0.76
C TYR A 31 5.60 10.03 1.16
N PRO A 32 6.71 10.76 1.24
CA PRO A 32 6.67 12.15 1.69
C PRO A 32 6.08 13.12 0.66
N LYS A 33 5.91 12.66 -0.58
CA LYS A 33 5.44 13.45 -1.73
C LYS A 33 4.75 12.53 -2.74
N THR A 34 3.91 13.11 -3.58
CA THR A 34 3.31 12.43 -4.72
C THR A 34 4.37 11.73 -5.58
N THR A 35 4.13 10.45 -5.86
CA THR A 35 5.11 9.59 -6.53
C THR A 35 5.22 9.90 -8.02
N ILE A 36 6.34 9.51 -8.64
CA ILE A 36 6.58 9.76 -10.06
C ILE A 36 5.60 8.91 -10.89
N GLU A 37 5.30 7.69 -10.44
CA GLU A 37 4.31 6.81 -11.08
C GLU A 37 2.94 7.48 -11.09
N ALA A 38 2.48 8.00 -9.95
CA ALA A 38 1.18 8.67 -9.87
C ALA A 38 1.12 9.90 -10.77
N LYS A 39 2.18 10.72 -10.82
CA LYS A 39 2.25 11.88 -11.74
C LYS A 39 2.15 11.47 -13.19
N LYS A 40 2.82 10.38 -13.57
CA LYS A 40 2.81 9.88 -14.96
C LYS A 40 1.42 9.41 -15.37
N GLU A 41 0.74 8.69 -14.48
CA GLU A 41 -0.60 8.17 -14.74
C GLU A 41 -1.65 9.30 -14.82
N ILE A 42 -1.61 10.26 -13.90
CA ILE A 42 -2.43 11.48 -13.98
C ILE A 42 -2.18 12.22 -15.30
N LYS A 43 -0.92 12.41 -15.69
CA LYS A 43 -0.58 13.09 -16.93
C LYS A 43 -1.18 12.37 -18.14
N ASN A 44 -1.05 11.05 -18.20
CA ASN A 44 -1.62 10.24 -19.28
C ASN A 44 -3.14 10.34 -19.33
N HIS A 45 -3.80 10.29 -18.18
CA HIS A 45 -5.25 10.44 -18.08
C HIS A 45 -5.73 11.82 -18.55
N LEU A 46 -5.02 12.89 -18.17
CA LEU A 46 -5.34 14.26 -18.58
C LEU A 46 -5.10 14.55 -20.07
N LEU A 47 -4.20 13.80 -20.73
CA LEU A 47 -4.06 13.87 -22.18
C LEU A 47 -5.30 13.35 -22.91
N LEU A 48 -5.95 12.33 -22.35
CA LEU A 48 -7.18 11.75 -22.89
C LEU A 48 -8.44 12.51 -22.43
N ASN A 49 -8.38 13.15 -21.26
CA ASN A 49 -9.51 13.83 -20.61
C ASN A 49 -9.12 15.26 -20.16
N PRO A 50 -8.84 16.19 -21.10
CA PRO A 50 -8.37 17.53 -20.77
C PRO A 50 -9.36 18.33 -19.91
N GLN A 51 -10.66 18.04 -20.01
CA GLN A 51 -11.71 18.65 -19.19
C GLN A 51 -11.56 18.39 -17.68
N LYS A 52 -10.86 17.32 -17.27
CA LYS A 52 -10.62 17.01 -15.85
C LYS A 52 -9.43 17.78 -15.25
N LYS A 53 -8.75 18.64 -16.01
CA LYS A 53 -7.53 19.34 -15.57
C LYS A 53 -7.75 20.23 -14.34
N GLU A 54 -8.86 20.96 -14.28
CA GLU A 54 -9.17 21.81 -13.12
C GLU A 54 -9.47 20.99 -11.87
N TYR A 55 -10.17 19.87 -12.01
CA TYR A 55 -10.43 18.93 -10.91
C TYR A 55 -9.12 18.42 -10.30
N PHE A 56 -8.22 17.86 -11.12
CA PHE A 56 -6.92 17.38 -10.64
C PHE A 56 -6.06 18.50 -10.04
N LYS A 57 -6.14 19.73 -10.58
CA LYS A 57 -5.42 20.88 -10.01
C LYS A 57 -5.90 21.19 -8.59
N SER A 58 -7.21 21.22 -8.35
CA SER A 58 -7.78 21.48 -7.02
C SER A 58 -7.31 20.46 -5.95
N ILE A 59 -7.15 19.20 -6.34
CA ILE A 59 -6.67 18.13 -5.46
C ILE A 59 -5.17 18.27 -5.17
N ILE A 60 -4.37 18.58 -6.19
CA ILE A 60 -2.93 18.84 -6.01
C ILE A 60 -2.72 20.04 -5.09
N ASP A 61 -3.53 21.09 -5.26
CA ASP A 61 -3.48 22.30 -4.43
C ASP A 61 -3.94 22.03 -2.98
N SER A 62 -4.72 20.97 -2.74
CA SER A 62 -5.19 20.53 -1.42
C SER A 62 -4.12 19.81 -0.57
N ASN A 63 -2.86 19.83 -0.98
CA ASN A 63 -1.72 19.23 -0.25
C ASN A 63 -1.82 17.71 -0.05
N TYR A 64 -2.59 17.01 -0.88
CA TYR A 64 -2.61 15.56 -0.90
C TYR A 64 -1.34 14.97 -1.52
N ILE A 65 -0.93 13.82 -0.98
CA ILE A 65 0.13 12.99 -1.52
C ILE A 65 -0.54 11.88 -2.33
N LEU A 66 -0.42 12.00 -3.65
CA LEU A 66 -1.09 11.11 -4.58
C LEU A 66 -0.24 9.85 -4.80
N LEU A 67 -0.88 8.71 -4.65
CA LEU A 67 -0.30 7.38 -4.76
C LEU A 67 -1.10 6.54 -5.75
N THR A 68 -0.44 5.63 -6.44
CA THR A 68 -1.13 4.58 -7.19
C THR A 68 -1.74 3.55 -6.23
N GLU A 69 -2.72 2.78 -6.70
CA GLU A 69 -3.36 1.68 -5.97
C GLU A 69 -2.30 0.73 -5.39
N LYS A 70 -1.25 0.43 -6.17
CA LYS A 70 -0.14 -0.45 -5.77
C LYS A 70 0.64 0.08 -4.57
N GLN A 71 0.73 1.40 -4.42
CA GLN A 71 1.43 2.08 -3.33
C GLN A 71 0.50 2.34 -2.14
N PHE A 72 -0.75 2.68 -2.40
CA PHE A 72 -1.75 2.98 -1.39
C PHE A 72 -2.26 1.73 -0.65
N LEU A 73 -2.48 0.63 -1.37
CA LEU A 73 -3.10 -0.58 -0.81
C LEU A 73 -2.29 -1.22 0.34
N PRO A 74 -0.96 -1.36 0.27
CA PRO A 74 -0.17 -1.85 1.41
C PRO A 74 -0.29 -0.97 2.65
N ILE A 75 -0.36 0.35 2.47
CA ILE A 75 -0.52 1.31 3.57
C ILE A 75 -1.91 1.20 4.20
N LYS A 76 -2.95 1.11 3.36
CA LYS A 76 -4.32 0.90 3.83
C LYS A 76 -4.42 -0.39 4.63
N LYS A 77 -3.86 -1.50 4.13
CA LYS A 77 -3.82 -2.79 4.84
C LYS A 77 -3.08 -2.68 6.18
N TYR A 78 -1.99 -1.91 6.25
CA TYR A 78 -1.30 -1.67 7.51
C TYR A 78 -2.20 -0.95 8.54
N ILE A 79 -2.96 0.06 8.12
CA ILE A 79 -3.91 0.75 9.00
C ILE A 79 -5.06 -0.15 9.45
N GLU A 80 -5.63 -0.95 8.53
CA GLU A 80 -6.79 -1.80 8.80
C GLU A 80 -6.46 -3.01 9.68
N ASN A 81 -5.25 -3.55 9.56
CA ASN A 81 -4.80 -4.72 10.32
C ASN A 81 -3.87 -4.34 11.48
N TYR A 82 -3.89 -3.08 11.91
CA TYR A 82 -3.10 -2.64 13.05
C TYR A 82 -3.46 -3.43 14.31
N ASN A 83 -2.45 -3.98 14.98
CA ASN A 83 -2.59 -4.72 16.22
C ASN A 83 -2.24 -3.81 17.40
N GLU A 84 -3.12 -3.71 18.40
CA GLU A 84 -2.91 -2.87 19.60
C GLU A 84 -1.68 -3.28 20.42
N ASN A 85 -1.15 -4.49 20.21
CA ASN A 85 0.12 -4.94 20.79
C ASN A 85 1.36 -4.30 20.15
N GLU A 86 1.22 -3.56 19.04
CA GLU A 86 2.27 -2.76 18.41
C GLU A 86 2.35 -1.35 19.02
N ASN A 87 3.42 -0.60 18.70
CA ASN A 87 3.64 0.75 19.25
C ASN A 87 2.55 1.76 18.81
N TYR A 88 1.50 1.87 19.62
CA TYR A 88 0.34 2.72 19.39
C TYR A 88 0.67 4.18 19.15
N LYS A 89 1.69 4.70 19.84
CA LYS A 89 2.11 6.09 19.70
C LYS A 89 2.69 6.35 18.30
N GLU A 90 3.55 5.46 17.81
CA GLU A 90 4.12 5.56 16.46
C GLU A 90 3.05 5.40 15.38
N PHE A 91 2.13 4.43 15.56
CA PHE A 91 0.99 4.25 14.67
C PHE A 91 0.12 5.51 14.58
N LEU A 92 -0.22 6.13 15.71
CA LEU A 92 -1.00 7.37 15.73
C LEU A 92 -0.27 8.52 15.04
N ILE A 93 1.03 8.67 15.27
CA ILE A 93 1.85 9.69 14.61
C ILE A 93 1.85 9.45 13.10
N PHE A 94 2.07 8.22 12.65
CA PHE A 94 2.01 7.86 11.24
C PHE A 94 0.64 8.17 10.62
N LYS A 95 -0.43 7.72 11.26
CA LYS A 95 -1.80 7.89 10.77
C LYS A 95 -2.14 9.38 10.61
N LYS A 96 -1.86 10.19 11.64
CA LYS A 96 -2.16 11.63 11.63
C LYS A 96 -1.27 12.41 10.67
N LYS A 97 0.03 12.09 10.62
CA LYS A 97 1.01 12.86 9.83
C LYS A 97 0.96 12.52 8.34
N TRP A 98 0.77 11.25 8.01
CA TRP A 98 0.95 10.73 6.65
C TRP A 98 -0.34 10.18 6.05
N PHE A 99 -0.97 9.19 6.69
CA PHE A 99 -2.10 8.46 6.09
C PHE A 99 -3.27 9.37 5.69
N LEU A 100 -3.62 10.35 6.52
CA LEU A 100 -4.69 11.31 6.21
C LEU A 100 -4.41 12.18 4.97
N LYS A 101 -3.16 12.27 4.53
CA LYS A 101 -2.76 13.00 3.32
C LYS A 101 -2.67 12.11 2.10
N TYR A 102 -2.72 10.78 2.24
CA TYR A 102 -2.60 9.88 1.11
C TYR A 102 -3.92 9.76 0.35
N TYR A 103 -3.84 9.87 -0.96
CA TYR A 103 -4.98 9.71 -1.85
C TYR A 103 -4.65 8.72 -2.97
N ASN A 104 -5.59 7.82 -3.26
CA ASN A 104 -5.48 6.86 -4.35
C ASN A 104 -5.92 7.51 -5.67
N ILE A 105 -5.03 7.60 -6.66
CA ILE A 105 -5.35 8.28 -7.93
C ILE A 105 -6.37 7.54 -8.77
N GLU A 106 -6.44 6.21 -8.64
CA GLU A 106 -7.38 5.39 -9.39
C GLU A 106 -8.83 5.74 -9.03
N LYS A 107 -9.09 6.20 -7.80
CA LYS A 107 -10.40 6.76 -7.42
C LYS A 107 -10.71 8.05 -8.18
N LEU A 108 -9.73 8.93 -8.35
CA LEU A 108 -9.89 10.21 -9.05
C LEU A 108 -10.05 10.05 -10.56
N ILE A 109 -9.45 9.00 -11.11
CA ILE A 109 -9.51 8.69 -12.53
C ILE A 109 -10.88 8.11 -12.90
N ASN A 110 -11.41 7.22 -12.04
CA ASN A 110 -12.65 6.49 -12.26
C ASN A 110 -13.94 7.23 -11.84
N GLU A 111 -13.82 8.34 -11.08
CA GLU A 111 -14.90 9.33 -10.87
C GLU A 111 -15.12 10.17 -12.13
#